data_AF-A0A1Y1KHE5-F1
#
_entry.id   AF-A0A1Y1KHE5-F1
#
_cell.length_a   1.000
_cell.length_b   1.000
_cell.length_c   1.000
_cell.angle_alpha   90.00
_cell.angle_beta   90.00
_cell.angle_gamma   90.00
#
_symmetry.space_group_name_H-M   'P 1'
#
loop_
_entity.id
_entity.type
_entity.pdbx_description
1 polymer ?
#
loop_
_entity_poly.entity_id
_entity_poly.type
_entity_poly.pdbx_seq_one_letter_code
_entity_poly.pdbx_strand_id
1 'polypeptide(L)'
;MTILQKGALDGMIGVVDMEGYSLAHIAKVNLLLLKRLIVFVQEALPMKLSAIHFINAGRRIDKIFTLMKPVMKKEIIEMIHIHSDYQKTLYKSLPLDCMPKDYGGSLGSVQEMRDETVEMVLNNMDFIADEEEKVADKSKRPHPITKFNELFGIEGTFKKLEID
;
A
#
# COMPACT_ATOMS: atom_id res chain seq x y z
N MET A 1 8.81 -10.28 4.81
CA MET A 1 9.73 -11.43 4.76
C MET A 1 10.15 -11.85 3.35
N THR A 2 9.27 -11.83 2.35
CA THR A 2 9.61 -12.32 1.00
C THR A 2 10.85 -11.67 0.37
N ILE A 3 11.05 -10.35 0.53
CA ILE A 3 12.29 -9.67 0.06
C ILE A 3 13.51 -10.11 0.85
N LEU A 4 13.38 -10.28 2.16
CA LEU A 4 14.50 -10.71 3.01
C LEU A 4 14.90 -12.17 2.70
N GLN A 5 13.95 -13.01 2.32
CA GLN A 5 14.18 -14.41 1.98
C GLN A 5 14.62 -14.62 0.52
N LYS A 6 14.05 -13.85 -0.43
CA LYS A 6 14.25 -14.06 -1.88
C LYS A 6 15.12 -12.98 -2.54
N GLY A 7 15.56 -11.98 -1.79
CA GLY A 7 16.37 -10.87 -2.29
C GLY A 7 15.55 -9.78 -3.02
N ALA A 8 16.28 -8.89 -3.69
CA ALA A 8 15.68 -7.83 -4.51
C ALA A 8 14.99 -8.44 -5.74
N LEU A 9 13.71 -8.12 -5.90
CA LEU A 9 12.91 -8.52 -7.06
C LEU A 9 12.91 -7.40 -8.11
N ASP A 10 12.79 -7.75 -9.39
CA ASP A 10 12.75 -6.79 -10.51
C ASP A 10 11.52 -5.86 -10.48
N GLY A 11 10.52 -6.20 -9.68
CA GLY A 11 9.38 -5.36 -9.34
C GLY A 11 8.26 -6.13 -8.67
N MET A 12 7.26 -5.39 -8.21
CA MET A 12 6.05 -5.93 -7.59
C MET A 12 4.80 -5.46 -8.34
N ILE A 13 3.88 -6.39 -8.60
CA ILE A 13 2.53 -6.10 -9.08
C ILE A 13 1.56 -6.42 -7.94
N GLY A 14 0.77 -5.44 -7.52
CA GLY A 14 -0.29 -5.62 -6.54
C GLY A 14 -1.62 -5.90 -7.21
N VAL A 15 -2.40 -6.87 -6.71
CA VAL A 15 -3.79 -7.09 -7.11
C VAL A 15 -4.67 -6.94 -5.88
N VAL A 16 -5.68 -6.07 -5.96
CA VAL A 16 -6.60 -5.75 -4.87
C VAL A 16 -8.00 -6.13 -5.31
N ASP A 17 -8.55 -7.18 -4.68
CA ASP A 17 -9.95 -7.54 -4.82
C ASP A 17 -10.82 -6.67 -3.92
N MET A 18 -11.77 -5.98 -4.55
CA MET A 18 -12.73 -5.08 -3.90
C MET A 18 -14.12 -5.71 -3.77
N GLU A 19 -14.25 -7.02 -4.02
CA GLU A 19 -15.46 -7.76 -3.70
C GLU A 19 -15.78 -7.66 -2.20
N GLY A 20 -17.06 -7.48 -1.86
CA GLY A 20 -17.50 -7.26 -0.48
C GLY A 20 -17.16 -5.89 0.12
N TYR A 21 -16.40 -5.02 -0.56
CA TYR A 21 -16.15 -3.66 -0.07
C TYR A 21 -17.42 -2.82 -0.10
N SER A 22 -17.73 -2.16 1.03
CA SER A 22 -18.94 -1.35 1.19
C SER A 22 -18.58 0.10 1.57
N LEU A 23 -19.56 1.02 1.44
CA LEU A 23 -19.38 2.39 1.93
C LEU A 23 -19.13 2.45 3.44
N ALA A 24 -19.62 1.46 4.21
CA ALA A 24 -19.37 1.37 5.64
C ALA A 24 -17.90 1.09 5.96
N HIS A 25 -17.19 0.34 5.09
CA HIS A 25 -15.74 0.18 5.21
C HIS A 25 -15.02 1.51 4.95
N ILE A 26 -15.43 2.24 3.90
CA ILE A 26 -14.84 3.55 3.56
C ILE A 26 -15.02 4.54 4.74
N ALA A 27 -16.20 4.57 5.37
CA ALA A 27 -16.47 5.44 6.49
C ALA A 27 -15.59 5.16 7.73
N LYS A 28 -15.04 3.95 7.85
CA LYS A 28 -14.12 3.56 8.94
C LYS A 28 -12.65 3.83 8.62
N VAL A 29 -12.34 4.26 7.39
CA VAL A 29 -10.95 4.52 7.00
C VAL A 29 -10.42 5.75 7.74
N ASN A 30 -9.33 5.56 8.49
CA ASN A 30 -8.58 6.65 9.07
C ASN A 30 -7.77 7.36 7.96
N LEU A 31 -8.19 8.57 7.59
CA LEU A 31 -7.57 9.34 6.50
C LEU A 31 -6.10 9.66 6.76
N LEU A 32 -5.69 9.86 8.03
CA LEU A 32 -4.30 10.12 8.37
C LEU A 32 -3.43 8.88 8.15
N LEU A 33 -3.91 7.69 8.52
CA LEU A 33 -3.22 6.44 8.23
C LEU A 33 -3.16 6.15 6.73
N LEU A 34 -4.26 6.38 6.00
CA LEU A 34 -4.27 6.22 4.54
C LEU A 34 -3.24 7.13 3.87
N LYS A 35 -3.16 8.39 4.31
CA LYS A 35 -2.16 9.35 3.83
C LYS A 35 -0.73 8.86 4.11
N ARG A 36 -0.47 8.33 5.31
CA ARG A 36 0.85 7.76 5.67
C ARG A 36 1.18 6.56 4.79
N LEU A 37 0.22 5.69 4.52
CA LEU A 37 0.40 4.54 3.62
C LEU A 37 0.76 4.99 2.20
N ILE A 38 0.06 5.97 1.64
CA ILE A 38 0.37 6.51 0.30
C ILE A 38 1.81 7.05 0.25
N VAL A 39 2.20 7.85 1.25
CA VAL A 39 3.56 8.39 1.36
C VAL A 39 4.60 7.28 1.47
N PHE A 40 4.33 6.25 2.27
CA PHE A 40 5.21 5.09 2.37
C PHE A 40 5.39 4.39 1.02
N VAL A 41 4.30 4.10 0.32
CA VAL A 41 4.32 3.42 -0.98
C VAL A 41 5.14 4.20 -2.01
N GLN A 42 5.04 5.53 -2.03
CA GLN A 42 5.66 6.34 -3.07
C GLN A 42 7.07 6.87 -2.75
N GLU A 43 7.46 6.95 -1.47
CA GLU A 43 8.77 7.51 -1.06
C GLU A 43 9.69 6.51 -0.35
N ALA A 44 9.14 5.46 0.27
CA ALA A 44 9.87 4.64 1.24
C ALA A 44 9.74 3.13 1.02
N LEU A 45 8.97 2.70 0.02
CA LEU A 45 8.82 1.29 -0.30
C LEU A 45 10.18 0.74 -0.77
N PRO A 46 10.75 -0.28 -0.10
CA PRO A 46 12.09 -0.79 -0.41
C PRO A 46 12.09 -1.73 -1.64
N MET A 47 11.17 -1.53 -2.57
CA MET A 47 11.04 -2.30 -3.80
C MET A 47 10.41 -1.45 -4.90
N LYS A 48 10.68 -1.82 -6.15
CA LYS A 48 10.06 -1.19 -7.31
C LYS A 48 8.61 -1.65 -7.44
N LEU A 49 7.67 -0.74 -7.21
CA LEU A 49 6.27 -0.97 -7.56
C LEU A 49 6.10 -0.80 -9.07
N SER A 50 5.57 -1.82 -9.74
CA SER A 50 5.36 -1.79 -11.20
C SER A 50 3.92 -1.44 -11.56
N ALA A 51 2.94 -2.00 -10.84
CA ALA A 51 1.51 -1.78 -11.09
C ALA A 51 0.65 -2.14 -9.87
N ILE A 52 -0.51 -1.51 -9.76
CA ILE A 52 -1.57 -1.87 -8.79
C ILE A 52 -2.87 -2.08 -9.57
N HIS A 53 -3.41 -3.29 -9.54
CA HIS A 53 -4.64 -3.66 -10.23
C HIS A 53 -5.79 -3.77 -9.23
N PHE A 54 -6.90 -3.06 -9.47
CA PHE A 54 -8.14 -3.20 -8.72
C PHE A 54 -9.15 -4.02 -9.52
N ILE A 55 -9.68 -5.08 -8.92
CA ILE A 55 -10.73 -5.94 -9.50
C ILE A 55 -11.99 -5.87 -8.64
N ASN A 56 -13.16 -6.20 -9.21
CA ASN A 56 -14.47 -6.19 -8.52
C ASN A 56 -14.83 -4.85 -7.82
N ALA A 57 -14.22 -3.75 -8.26
CA ALA A 57 -14.35 -2.42 -7.66
C ALA A 57 -15.75 -1.81 -7.81
N GLY A 58 -16.39 -1.99 -8.97
CA GLY A 58 -17.62 -1.27 -9.33
C GLY A 58 -17.44 0.26 -9.20
N ARG A 59 -18.53 0.98 -8.87
CA ARG A 59 -18.48 2.45 -8.67
C ARG A 59 -17.86 2.90 -7.34
N ARG A 60 -17.40 1.96 -6.50
CA ARG A 60 -16.88 2.27 -5.15
C ARG A 60 -15.48 2.87 -5.21
N ILE A 61 -14.71 2.44 -6.20
CA ILE A 61 -13.32 2.87 -6.39
C ILE A 61 -13.23 4.37 -6.64
N ASP A 62 -14.21 4.97 -7.32
CA ASP A 62 -14.23 6.41 -7.59
C ASP A 62 -14.18 7.23 -6.30
N LYS A 63 -14.91 6.81 -5.25
CA LYS A 63 -14.92 7.49 -3.95
C LYS A 63 -13.60 7.35 -3.23
N ILE A 64 -13.02 6.16 -3.23
CA ILE A 64 -11.70 5.88 -2.61
C ILE A 64 -10.62 6.71 -3.32
N PHE A 65 -10.63 6.72 -4.66
CA PHE A 65 -9.73 7.55 -5.45
C PHE A 65 -9.90 9.04 -5.21
N THR A 66 -11.13 9.52 -5.09
CA THR A 66 -11.37 10.94 -4.76
C THR A 66 -10.71 11.34 -3.44
N LEU A 67 -10.68 10.43 -2.45
CA LEU A 67 -10.01 10.67 -1.16
C LEU A 67 -8.48 10.58 -1.26
N MET A 68 -7.95 9.66 -2.06
CA MET A 68 -6.52 9.37 -2.14
C MET A 68 -5.76 10.30 -3.10
N LYS A 69 -6.41 10.70 -4.20
CA LYS A 69 -5.77 11.41 -5.34
C LYS A 69 -5.03 12.70 -4.96
N PRO A 70 -5.50 13.53 -4.00
CA PRO A 70 -4.77 14.74 -3.61
C PRO A 70 -3.37 14.50 -3.03
N VAL A 71 -3.10 13.28 -2.53
CA VAL A 71 -1.83 12.91 -1.89
C VAL A 71 -0.95 12.10 -2.83
N MET A 72 -1.54 11.41 -3.81
CA MET A 72 -0.81 10.55 -4.73
C MET A 72 -0.03 11.37 -5.76
N LYS A 73 1.25 11.01 -5.91
CA LYS A 73 2.10 11.46 -7.02
C LYS A 73 1.55 10.95 -8.37
N LYS A 74 1.87 11.66 -9.45
CA LYS A 74 1.42 11.32 -10.81
C LYS A 74 1.89 9.91 -11.22
N GLU A 75 3.12 9.58 -10.88
CA GLU A 75 3.74 8.28 -11.15
C GLU A 75 2.96 7.12 -10.52
N ILE A 76 2.45 7.31 -9.29
CA ILE A 76 1.62 6.31 -8.61
C ILE A 76 0.25 6.20 -9.28
N ILE A 77 -0.35 7.32 -9.66
CA ILE A 77 -1.65 7.31 -10.35
C ILE A 77 -1.56 6.55 -11.68
N GLU A 78 -0.47 6.72 -12.42
CA GLU A 78 -0.22 6.03 -13.70
C GLU A 78 -0.01 4.52 -13.54
N MET A 79 0.46 4.06 -12.38
CA MET A 79 0.62 2.64 -12.05
C MET A 79 -0.70 1.96 -11.65
N ILE A 80 -1.78 2.70 -11.43
CA ILE A 80 -3.05 2.12 -11.00
C ILE A 80 -3.92 1.76 -12.20
N HIS A 81 -4.38 0.52 -12.24
CA HIS A 81 -5.27 -0.03 -13.24
C HIS A 81 -6.56 -0.53 -12.58
N ILE A 82 -7.71 -0.13 -13.12
CA ILE A 82 -9.02 -0.53 -12.62
C ILE A 82 -9.68 -1.42 -13.67
N HIS A 83 -10.09 -2.62 -13.26
CA HIS A 83 -10.63 -3.63 -14.14
C HIS A 83 -12.12 -3.83 -13.88
N SER A 84 -12.96 -3.37 -14.80
CA SER A 84 -14.42 -3.61 -14.76
C SER A 84 -14.79 -5.07 -15.04
N ASP A 85 -14.06 -5.70 -15.96
CA ASP A 85 -14.12 -7.14 -16.27
C ASP A 85 -12.69 -7.67 -16.19
N TYR A 86 -12.28 -8.10 -15.00
CA TYR A 86 -10.89 -8.45 -14.74
C TYR A 86 -10.45 -9.69 -15.51
N GLN A 87 -11.34 -10.65 -15.74
CA GLN A 87 -11.02 -11.88 -16.48
C GLN A 87 -10.55 -11.57 -17.91
N LYS A 88 -11.06 -10.49 -18.53
CA LYS A 88 -10.64 -10.06 -19.87
C LYS A 88 -9.46 -9.09 -19.89
N THR A 89 -9.20 -8.39 -18.79
CA THR A 89 -8.33 -7.20 -18.80
C THR A 89 -7.11 -7.30 -17.89
N LEU A 90 -7.20 -8.02 -16.77
CA LEU A 90 -6.09 -8.20 -15.83
C LEU A 90 -4.98 -9.04 -16.46
N TYR A 91 -5.34 -10.13 -17.14
CA TYR A 91 -4.38 -11.10 -17.70
C TYR A 91 -3.63 -10.61 -18.94
N LYS A 92 -3.91 -9.38 -19.38
CA LYS A 92 -3.08 -8.67 -20.37
C LYS A 92 -1.84 -8.05 -19.72
N SER A 93 -1.87 -7.85 -18.40
CA SER A 93 -0.81 -7.19 -17.63
C SER A 93 0.04 -8.18 -16.82
N LEU A 94 -0.47 -9.37 -16.49
CA LEU A 94 0.26 -10.41 -15.79
C LEU A 94 -0.18 -11.83 -16.21
N PRO A 95 0.70 -12.85 -16.15
CA PRO A 95 0.36 -14.23 -16.52
C PRO A 95 -0.69 -14.84 -15.58
N LEU A 96 -1.65 -15.59 -16.15
CA LEU A 96 -2.71 -16.26 -15.38
C LEU A 96 -2.15 -17.21 -14.31
N ASP A 97 -1.05 -17.91 -14.60
CA ASP A 97 -0.40 -18.84 -13.67
C ASP A 97 0.20 -18.16 -12.42
N CYS A 98 0.33 -16.83 -12.43
CA CYS A 98 0.75 -16.07 -11.25
C CYS A 98 -0.41 -15.73 -10.30
N MET A 99 -1.63 -16.19 -10.58
CA MET A 99 -2.80 -15.95 -9.74
C MET A 99 -3.23 -17.17 -8.93
N PRO A 100 -3.92 -16.96 -7.80
CA PRO A 100 -4.64 -18.01 -7.07
C PRO A 100 -5.66 -18.73 -7.95
N LYS A 101 -5.93 -20.00 -7.64
CA LYS A 101 -6.98 -20.80 -8.30
C LYS A 101 -8.38 -20.17 -8.20
N ASP A 102 -8.66 -19.38 -7.17
CA ASP A 102 -9.94 -18.65 -7.02
C ASP A 102 -10.19 -17.63 -8.15
N TYR A 103 -9.12 -17.17 -8.80
CA TYR A 103 -9.21 -16.26 -9.95
C TYR A 103 -8.91 -16.97 -11.29
N GLY A 104 -8.80 -18.30 -11.28
CA GLY A 104 -8.54 -19.13 -12.46
C GLY A 104 -7.05 -19.37 -12.77
N GLY A 105 -6.14 -19.02 -11.86
CA GLY A 105 -4.72 -19.34 -11.98
C GLY A 105 -4.34 -20.73 -11.45
N SER A 106 -3.05 -20.98 -11.30
CA SER A 106 -2.50 -22.28 -10.89
C SER A 106 -1.83 -22.28 -9.50
N LEU A 107 -1.78 -21.12 -8.81
CA LEU A 107 -1.33 -21.06 -7.41
C LEU A 107 -2.39 -21.63 -6.46
N GLY A 108 -2.02 -21.81 -5.19
CA GLY A 108 -2.95 -22.17 -4.11
C GLY A 108 -4.15 -21.22 -4.02
N SER A 109 -5.20 -21.61 -3.29
CA SER A 109 -6.30 -20.67 -3.03
C SER A 109 -5.81 -19.48 -2.23
N VAL A 110 -6.55 -18.38 -2.29
CA VAL A 110 -6.39 -17.22 -1.42
C VAL A 110 -6.38 -17.64 0.05
N GLN A 111 -7.21 -18.63 0.42
CA GLN A 111 -7.22 -19.17 1.78
C GLN A 111 -5.93 -19.93 2.12
N GLU A 112 -5.50 -20.87 1.27
CA GLU A 112 -4.26 -21.61 1.47
C GLU A 112 -3.05 -20.67 1.58
N MET A 113 -2.93 -19.71 0.66
CA MET A 113 -1.85 -18.71 0.66
C MET A 113 -1.90 -17.78 1.88
N ARG A 114 -3.10 -17.45 2.37
CA ARG A 114 -3.27 -16.69 3.61
C ARG A 114 -2.75 -17.50 4.80
N ASP A 115 -3.16 -18.74 4.91
CA ASP A 115 -2.79 -19.61 6.03
C ASP A 115 -1.27 -19.83 6.06
N GLU A 116 -0.65 -20.09 4.90
CA GLU A 116 0.82 -20.15 4.74
C GLU A 116 1.50 -18.84 5.16
N THR A 117 0.94 -17.69 4.76
CA THR A 117 1.51 -16.37 5.12
C THR A 117 1.41 -16.12 6.62
N VAL A 118 0.27 -16.47 7.25
CA VAL A 118 0.07 -16.33 8.69
C VAL A 118 1.04 -17.23 9.44
N GLU A 119 1.16 -18.50 9.06
CA GLU A 119 2.12 -19.43 9.67
C GLU A 119 3.56 -18.92 9.53
N MET A 120 3.94 -18.43 8.35
CA MET A 120 5.25 -17.83 8.12
C MET A 120 5.51 -16.64 9.05
N VAL A 121 4.53 -15.75 9.24
CA VAL A 121 4.68 -14.60 10.17
C VAL A 121 4.82 -15.09 11.61
N LEU A 122 3.97 -16.03 12.04
CA LEU A 122 3.98 -16.56 13.41
C LEU A 122 5.29 -17.27 13.74
N ASN A 123 5.83 -18.05 12.80
CA ASN A 123 7.09 -18.77 12.97
C ASN A 123 8.33 -17.84 12.98
N ASN A 124 8.15 -16.57 12.65
CA ASN A 124 9.24 -15.59 12.59
C ASN A 124 8.97 -14.36 13.47
N MET A 125 8.09 -14.47 14.47
CA MET A 125 7.76 -13.34 15.35
C MET A 125 8.98 -12.79 16.10
N ASP A 126 9.88 -13.65 16.57
CA ASP A 126 11.09 -13.22 17.29
C ASP A 126 11.98 -12.36 16.39
N PHE A 127 12.17 -12.79 15.13
CA PHE A 127 12.89 -12.00 14.13
C PHE A 127 12.22 -10.65 13.86
N ILE A 128 10.88 -10.61 13.80
CA ILE A 128 10.13 -9.36 13.58
C ILE A 128 10.29 -8.42 14.79
N ALA A 129 10.25 -8.95 16.02
CA ALA A 129 10.46 -8.18 17.23
C ALA A 129 11.88 -7.58 17.27
N ASP A 130 12.90 -8.38 16.96
CA ASP A 130 14.29 -7.93 16.88
C ASP A 130 14.50 -6.85 15.80
N GLU A 131 13.81 -6.94 14.67
CA GLU A 131 13.83 -5.90 13.63
C GLU A 131 13.14 -4.61 14.08
N GLU A 132 12.07 -4.70 14.87
CA GLU A 132 11.36 -3.53 15.41
C GLU A 132 12.26 -2.71 16.37
N GLU A 133 13.20 -3.36 17.06
CA GLU A 133 14.18 -2.67 17.91
C GLU A 133 15.23 -1.89 17.11
N LYS A 134 15.44 -2.21 15.82
CA LYS A 134 16.43 -1.57 14.95
C LYS A 134 15.92 -0.25 14.40
N VAL A 135 15.65 0.69 15.30
CA VAL A 135 15.16 2.03 14.97
C VAL A 135 16.33 3.01 14.86
N ALA A 136 16.29 3.87 13.84
CA ALA A 136 17.24 4.96 13.72
C ALA A 136 17.17 5.91 14.93
N ASP A 137 18.32 6.21 15.52
CA ASP A 137 18.46 7.21 16.59
C ASP A 137 18.11 8.60 16.03
N LYS A 138 16.89 9.06 16.36
CA LYS A 138 16.34 10.33 15.84
C LYS A 138 17.14 11.55 16.31
N SER A 139 17.86 11.46 17.42
CA SER A 139 18.66 12.58 17.95
C SER A 139 19.86 12.92 17.06
N LYS A 140 20.34 11.95 16.28
CA LYS A 140 21.50 12.09 15.38
C LYS A 140 21.13 12.54 13.97
N ARG A 141 19.85 12.87 13.71
CA ARG A 141 19.43 13.30 12.39
C ARG A 141 19.96 14.73 12.11
N PRO A 142 20.70 14.96 10.99
CA PRO A 142 21.35 16.24 10.72
C PRO A 142 20.38 17.40 10.41
N HIS A 143 19.15 17.09 10.00
CA HIS A 143 18.12 18.09 9.71
C HIS A 143 16.80 17.77 10.45
N PRO A 144 16.16 18.77 11.10
CA PRO A 144 14.83 18.62 11.67
C PRO A 144 13.82 18.19 10.59
N ILE A 145 12.85 17.36 10.96
CA ILE A 145 11.80 16.94 10.03
C ILE A 145 10.80 18.09 9.84
N THR A 146 11.02 18.97 8.88
CA THR A 146 10.02 20.00 8.49
C THR A 146 8.88 19.39 7.68
N LYS A 147 9.21 18.48 6.76
CA LYS A 147 8.23 17.89 5.83
C LYS A 147 7.13 17.05 6.46
N PHE A 148 7.32 16.40 7.61
CA PHE A 148 6.27 15.52 8.16
C PHE A 148 5.11 16.33 8.75
N ASN A 149 5.40 17.41 9.48
CA ASN A 149 4.35 18.29 9.99
C ASN A 149 3.69 19.11 8.87
N GLU A 150 4.47 19.56 7.88
CA GLU A 150 3.96 20.23 6.67
C GLU A 150 3.10 19.28 5.81
N LEU A 151 3.54 18.04 5.59
CA LEU A 151 2.85 17.06 4.77
C LEU A 151 1.56 16.59 5.43
N PHE A 152 1.50 16.49 6.76
CA PHE A 152 0.32 15.98 7.49
C PHE A 152 -0.52 17.07 8.19
N GLY A 153 -0.14 18.34 8.08
CA GLY A 153 -0.94 19.50 8.52
C GLY A 153 -1.18 19.58 10.03
N ILE A 154 -0.29 19.00 10.85
CA ILE A 154 -0.45 18.93 12.31
C ILE A 154 0.06 20.21 12.99
N GLU A 155 0.85 21.03 12.29
CA GLU A 155 1.15 22.40 12.75
C GLU A 155 -0.01 23.33 12.37
N GLY A 156 -0.75 23.74 13.40
CA GLY A 156 -1.81 24.74 13.29
C GLY A 156 -1.28 26.02 12.63
N THR A 157 -2.14 26.62 11.83
CA THR A 157 -1.96 27.91 11.14
C THR A 157 -1.90 29.08 12.11
N PHE A 158 -0.99 29.09 13.09
CA PHE A 158 -0.67 30.30 13.83
C PHE A 158 0.39 31.06 13.04
N LYS A 159 -0.09 31.93 12.15
CA LYS A 159 0.73 33.05 11.68
C LYS A 159 1.20 33.78 12.93
N LYS A 160 2.50 33.73 13.21
CA LYS A 160 3.14 34.60 14.20
C LYS A 160 2.83 36.03 13.77
N LEU A 161 1.98 36.71 14.54
CA LEU A 161 1.73 38.13 14.37
C LEU A 161 2.97 38.82 14.95
N GLU A 162 3.87 39.29 14.10
CA GLU A 162 4.89 40.25 14.52
C GLU A 162 4.18 41.59 14.65
N ILE A 163 4.09 42.08 15.89
CA ILE A 163 3.62 43.42 16.19
C ILE A 163 4.87 44.28 16.29
N ASP A 164 4.96 45.28 15.41
CA ASP A 164 5.92 46.39 15.49
C ASP A 164 5.56 47.34 16.64
#